data_AF-A0A522VCA5-F1
#
_entry.id   AF-A0A522VCA5-F1
#
_cell.length_a   1.000
_cell.length_b   1.000
_cell.length_c   1.000
_cell.angle_alpha   90.00
_cell.angle_beta   90.00
_cell.angle_gamma   90.00
#
_symmetry.space_group_name_H-M   'P 1'
#
loop_
_entity.id
_entity.type
_entity.pdbx_description
1 polymer ?
#
loop_
_entity_poly.entity_id
_entity_poly.type
_entity_poly.pdbx_seq_one_letter_code
_entity_poly.pdbx_strand_id
1 'polypeptide(L)'
;MTVSEDRGFVAAARRSFNKGAAKFCLLSSVLCLLIGATQAAYAEVGLPALTSTPAPGGGQTYSLSLQTLLLLTSLSFLPAILLMMTGFTRIIIVLSLVRSAIGTPTSPPNQVLIGLALFLTFFVMSPVFEKIYTDAYLPFSENKLDFQQAVEKGSVPLKTFMLRQT
;
A
#
# COMPACT_ATOMS: atom_id res chain seq x y z
N MET A 1 -7.44 -63.91 7.62
CA MET A 1 -8.33 -63.11 8.47
C MET A 1 -7.92 -61.63 8.51
N THR A 2 -7.34 -61.09 7.42
CA THR A 2 -6.61 -59.81 7.36
C THR A 2 -7.27 -58.74 6.47
N VAL A 3 -8.50 -58.97 5.98
CA VAL A 3 -9.18 -58.06 5.03
C VAL A 3 -10.14 -57.07 5.72
N SER A 4 -10.39 -57.24 7.03
CA SER A 4 -11.35 -56.41 7.80
C SER A 4 -10.74 -55.12 8.38
N GLU A 5 -9.43 -55.08 8.64
CA GLU A 5 -8.80 -53.93 9.30
C GLU A 5 -8.51 -52.76 8.35
N ASP A 6 -8.24 -53.05 7.07
CA ASP A 6 -7.84 -52.02 6.09
C ASP A 6 -9.02 -51.11 5.67
N ARG A 7 -10.26 -51.62 5.74
CA ARG A 7 -11.46 -50.82 5.41
C ARG A 7 -11.76 -49.73 6.43
N GLY A 8 -11.36 -49.91 7.69
CA GLY A 8 -11.56 -48.93 8.76
C GLY A 8 -10.64 -47.71 8.64
N PHE A 9 -9.39 -47.93 8.24
CA PHE A 9 -8.40 -46.87 8.07
C PHE A 9 -8.70 -45.98 6.85
N VAL A 10 -9.09 -46.59 5.72
CA VAL A 10 -9.48 -45.85 4.51
C VAL A 10 -10.72 -44.97 4.75
N ALA A 11 -11.69 -45.44 5.54
CA ALA A 11 -12.88 -44.66 5.89
C ALA A 11 -12.57 -43.48 6.84
N ALA A 12 -11.62 -43.65 7.77
CA ALA A 12 -11.17 -42.59 8.67
C ALA A 12 -10.36 -41.50 7.93
N ALA A 13 -9.51 -41.90 6.98
CA ALA A 13 -8.74 -40.97 6.13
C ALA A 13 -9.63 -40.07 5.27
N ARG A 14 -10.73 -40.62 4.74
CA ARG A 14 -11.73 -39.86 3.94
C ARG A 14 -12.48 -38.80 4.77
N ARG A 15 -12.69 -39.05 6.08
CA ARG A 15 -13.35 -38.11 7.01
C ARG A 15 -12.45 -36.95 7.44
N SER A 16 -11.13 -37.13 7.49
CA SER A 16 -10.20 -36.05 7.85
C SER A 16 -10.03 -35.04 6.70
N PHE A 17 -9.94 -35.54 5.46
CA PHE A 17 -9.81 -34.70 4.26
C PHE A 17 -11.04 -33.81 4.02
N ASN A 18 -12.25 -34.32 4.25
CA ASN A 18 -13.49 -33.56 4.05
C ASN A 18 -13.70 -32.42 5.08
N LYS A 19 -13.10 -32.52 6.28
CA LYS A 19 -13.18 -31.46 7.31
C LYS A 19 -12.33 -30.24 6.94
N GLY A 20 -11.21 -30.44 6.24
CA GLY A 20 -10.37 -29.35 5.71
C GLY A 20 -11.03 -28.65 4.53
N ALA A 21 -11.62 -29.42 3.60
CA ALA A 21 -12.35 -28.89 2.46
C ALA A 21 -13.61 -28.10 2.87
N ALA A 22 -14.36 -28.56 3.88
CA ALA A 22 -15.52 -27.84 4.39
C ALA A 22 -15.15 -26.50 5.08
N LYS A 23 -14.04 -26.47 5.84
CA LYS A 23 -13.52 -25.23 6.43
C LYS A 23 -13.00 -24.27 5.38
N PHE A 24 -12.32 -24.76 4.34
CA PHE A 24 -11.83 -23.95 3.22
C PHE A 24 -12.97 -23.43 2.33
N CYS A 25 -14.04 -24.22 2.16
CA CYS A 25 -15.23 -23.82 1.42
C CYS A 25 -16.08 -22.79 2.20
N LEU A 26 -16.21 -22.94 3.52
CA LEU A 26 -16.83 -21.93 4.39
C LEU A 26 -16.01 -20.65 4.45
N LEU A 27 -14.67 -20.75 4.56
CA LEU A 27 -13.79 -19.58 4.54
C LEU A 27 -13.84 -18.86 3.19
N SER A 28 -13.89 -19.61 2.08
CA SER A 28 -14.04 -19.09 0.72
C SER A 28 -15.41 -18.43 0.49
N SER A 29 -16.48 -19.03 1.01
CA SER A 29 -17.83 -18.45 0.92
C SER A 29 -17.95 -17.18 1.76
N VAL A 30 -17.34 -17.13 2.96
CA VAL A 30 -17.26 -15.93 3.79
C VAL A 30 -16.37 -14.86 3.16
N LEU A 31 -15.24 -15.25 2.55
CA LEU A 31 -14.36 -14.32 1.83
C LEU A 31 -15.05 -13.75 0.57
N CYS A 32 -15.81 -14.57 -0.17
CA CYS A 32 -16.66 -14.11 -1.28
C CYS A 32 -17.80 -13.20 -0.80
N LEU A 33 -18.35 -13.41 0.39
CA LEU A 33 -19.41 -12.56 0.95
C LEU A 33 -18.86 -11.23 1.47
N LEU A 34 -17.64 -11.22 2.00
CA LEU A 34 -16.91 -9.99 2.37
C LEU A 34 -16.49 -9.18 1.13
N ILE A 35 -16.01 -9.84 0.07
CA ILE A 35 -15.74 -9.17 -1.22
C ILE A 35 -17.05 -8.68 -1.83
N GLY A 36 -18.11 -9.48 -1.81
CA GLY A 36 -19.47 -9.14 -2.26
C GLY A 36 -20.04 -7.89 -1.57
N ALA A 37 -19.85 -7.76 -0.26
CA ALA A 37 -20.26 -6.58 0.50
C ALA A 37 -19.48 -5.32 0.11
N THR A 38 -18.21 -5.45 -0.28
CA THR A 38 -17.47 -4.31 -0.86
C THR A 38 -17.97 -3.92 -2.25
N GLN A 39 -18.54 -4.84 -3.03
CA GLN A 39 -19.07 -4.53 -4.37
C GLN A 39 -20.36 -3.71 -4.32
N ALA A 40 -21.14 -3.83 -3.24
CA ALA A 40 -22.31 -2.99 -3.00
C ALA A 40 -21.96 -1.53 -2.68
N ALA A 41 -20.72 -1.23 -2.29
CA ALA A 41 -20.24 0.14 -2.09
C ALA A 41 -19.75 0.81 -3.39
N TYR A 42 -19.52 0.05 -4.47
CA TYR A 42 -19.10 0.57 -5.78
C TYR A 42 -20.29 0.80 -6.76
N ALA A 43 -21.52 0.83 -6.27
CA ALA A 43 -22.72 1.04 -7.09
C ALA A 43 -23.03 2.53 -7.40
N GLU A 44 -22.11 3.46 -7.11
CA GLU A 44 -22.27 4.87 -7.50
C GLU A 44 -20.95 5.52 -7.95
N VAL A 45 -20.16 4.80 -8.76
CA VAL A 45 -19.21 5.47 -9.68
C VAL A 45 -19.97 5.86 -10.95
N GLY A 46 -21.09 6.56 -10.81
CA GLY A 46 -21.69 7.30 -11.91
C GLY A 46 -20.84 8.54 -12.11
N LEU A 47 -20.26 8.75 -13.30
CA LEU A 47 -19.49 9.95 -13.61
C LEU A 47 -20.35 11.21 -13.40
N PRO A 48 -20.17 12.01 -12.33
CA PRO A 48 -20.81 13.32 -12.16
C PRO A 48 -19.84 14.42 -12.61
N ALA A 49 -18.88 14.08 -13.49
CA ALA A 49 -17.75 14.91 -13.87
C ALA A 49 -18.10 15.97 -14.94
N LEU A 50 -19.37 16.05 -15.36
CA LEU A 50 -19.80 16.86 -16.50
C LEU A 50 -21.13 17.61 -16.30
N THR A 51 -21.62 17.71 -15.06
CA THR A 51 -22.72 18.64 -14.74
C THR A 51 -22.21 19.74 -13.82
N SER A 52 -21.78 20.84 -14.42
CA SER A 52 -21.68 22.13 -13.75
C SER A 52 -23.09 22.57 -13.34
N THR A 53 -23.51 22.29 -12.11
CA THR A 53 -24.67 22.96 -11.52
C THR A 53 -24.22 24.34 -11.04
N PRO A 54 -24.70 25.45 -11.62
CA PRO A 54 -24.28 26.78 -11.21
C PRO A 54 -24.87 27.10 -9.83
N ALA A 55 -24.02 27.36 -8.83
CA ALA A 55 -24.43 28.06 -7.63
C ALA A 55 -24.54 29.57 -7.93
N PRO A 56 -25.52 30.31 -7.39
CA PRO A 56 -25.59 31.75 -7.54
C PRO A 56 -24.39 32.38 -6.83
N GLY A 57 -23.43 32.95 -7.58
CA GLY A 57 -22.29 33.68 -7.01
C GLY A 57 -20.88 33.31 -7.50
N GLY A 58 -20.72 32.56 -8.61
CA GLY A 58 -19.41 32.43 -9.28
C GLY A 58 -18.38 31.56 -8.56
N GLY A 59 -18.77 30.81 -7.54
CA GLY A 59 -17.95 29.76 -6.93
C GLY A 59 -18.13 28.43 -7.66
N GLN A 60 -17.06 27.91 -8.27
CA GLN A 60 -17.05 26.55 -8.80
C GLN A 60 -16.96 25.58 -7.63
N THR A 61 -18.11 25.15 -7.10
CA THR A 61 -18.17 24.05 -6.14
C THR A 61 -17.77 22.79 -6.90
N TYR A 62 -16.49 22.41 -6.83
CA TYR A 62 -16.07 21.06 -7.19
C TYR A 62 -17.00 20.11 -6.47
N SER A 63 -17.72 19.26 -7.22
CA SER A 63 -18.63 18.31 -6.60
C SER A 63 -17.85 17.54 -5.53
N LEU A 64 -18.42 17.41 -4.33
CA LEU A 64 -17.80 16.66 -3.22
C LEU A 64 -17.24 15.32 -3.71
N SER A 65 -17.93 14.68 -4.65
CA SER A 65 -17.52 13.49 -5.38
C SER A 65 -16.18 13.62 -6.13
N LEU A 66 -15.95 14.73 -6.86
CA LEU A 66 -14.68 14.99 -7.56
C LEU A 66 -13.54 15.25 -6.57
N GLN A 67 -13.81 15.98 -5.48
CA GLN A 67 -12.81 16.24 -4.43
C GLN A 67 -12.42 14.93 -3.74
N THR A 68 -13.38 14.07 -3.39
CA THR A 68 -13.09 12.74 -2.81
C THR A 68 -12.38 11.83 -3.80
N LEU A 69 -12.73 11.87 -5.09
CA LEU A 69 -12.06 11.08 -6.12
C LEU A 69 -10.58 11.46 -6.24
N LEU A 70 -10.28 12.76 -6.30
CA LEU A 70 -8.91 13.26 -6.34
C LEU A 70 -8.13 12.92 -5.06
N LEU A 71 -8.77 13.00 -3.89
CA LEU A 71 -8.15 12.65 -2.62
C LEU A 71 -7.80 11.16 -2.55
N LEU A 72 -8.72 10.27 -2.91
CA LEU A 72 -8.48 8.81 -2.91
C LEU A 72 -7.43 8.40 -3.96
N THR A 73 -7.46 9.05 -5.13
CA THR A 73 -6.46 8.84 -6.18
C THR A 73 -5.08 9.26 -5.68
N SER A 74 -4.97 10.47 -5.14
CA SER A 74 -3.72 11.00 -4.58
C SER A 74 -3.18 10.10 -3.47
N LEU A 75 -4.02 9.67 -2.53
CA LEU A 75 -3.63 8.83 -1.39
C LEU A 75 -3.11 7.44 -1.82
N SER A 76 -3.61 6.91 -2.93
CA SER A 76 -3.16 5.62 -3.49
C SER A 76 -1.80 5.73 -4.20
N PHE A 77 -1.53 6.86 -4.87
CA PHE A 77 -0.27 7.11 -5.57
C PHE A 77 0.84 7.61 -4.64
N LEU A 78 0.47 8.33 -3.57
CA LEU A 78 1.40 8.89 -2.58
C LEU A 78 2.46 7.88 -2.09
N PRO A 79 2.12 6.66 -1.62
CA PRO A 79 3.11 5.72 -1.12
C PRO A 79 4.09 5.25 -2.22
N ALA A 80 3.61 5.06 -3.45
CA ALA A 80 4.46 4.63 -4.55
C ALA A 80 5.48 5.72 -4.95
N ILE A 81 5.00 6.97 -5.06
CA ILE A 81 5.86 8.12 -5.39
C ILE A 81 6.87 8.37 -4.28
N LEU A 82 6.46 8.28 -3.01
CA LEU A 82 7.39 8.44 -1.88
C LEU A 82 8.52 7.42 -1.94
N LEU A 83 8.22 6.14 -2.17
CA LEU A 83 9.25 5.12 -2.33
C LEU A 83 10.19 5.44 -3.50
N MET A 84 9.66 5.89 -4.64
CA MET A 84 10.47 6.26 -5.81
C MET A 84 11.34 7.51 -5.60
N MET A 85 10.89 8.48 -4.81
CA MET A 85 11.65 9.69 -4.47
C MET A 85 12.76 9.43 -3.43
N THR A 86 12.74 8.27 -2.78
CA THR A 86 13.74 7.89 -1.76
C THR A 86 14.83 6.98 -2.34
N GLY A 87 15.80 6.59 -1.50
CA GLY A 87 16.82 5.59 -1.85
C GLY A 87 16.30 4.16 -2.02
N PHE A 88 15.01 3.89 -1.80
CA PHE A 88 14.42 2.54 -1.85
C PHE A 88 14.72 1.83 -3.17
N THR A 89 14.52 2.49 -4.32
CA THR A 89 14.74 1.90 -5.66
C THR A 89 16.18 1.42 -5.86
N ARG A 90 17.18 2.18 -5.40
CA ARG A 90 18.59 1.76 -5.51
C ARG A 90 18.87 0.56 -4.60
N ILE A 91 18.38 0.59 -3.37
CA ILE A 91 18.60 -0.49 -2.39
C ILE A 91 17.97 -1.81 -2.88
N ILE A 92 16.71 -1.78 -3.34
CA ILE A 92 16.02 -3.00 -3.81
C ILE A 92 16.66 -3.59 -5.06
N ILE A 93 17.14 -2.75 -6.00
CA ILE A 93 17.84 -3.23 -7.19
C ILE A 93 19.14 -3.90 -6.81
N VAL A 94 19.97 -3.29 -5.94
CA VAL A 94 21.23 -3.89 -5.51
C VAL A 94 21.01 -5.22 -4.81
N LEU A 95 20.04 -5.31 -3.89
CA LEU A 95 19.72 -6.56 -3.20
C LEU A 95 19.17 -7.63 -4.16
N SER A 96 18.39 -7.23 -5.17
CA SER A 96 17.88 -8.12 -6.22
C SER A 96 18.99 -8.65 -7.13
N LEU A 97 19.99 -7.82 -7.46
CA LEU A 97 21.17 -8.23 -8.22
C LEU A 97 22.04 -9.21 -7.41
N VAL A 98 22.24 -8.97 -6.11
CA VAL A 98 22.94 -9.91 -5.21
C VAL A 98 22.21 -11.25 -5.16
N ARG A 99 20.87 -11.25 -5.07
CA ARG A 99 20.06 -12.48 -5.14
C ARG A 99 20.28 -13.25 -6.45
N SER A 100 20.34 -12.55 -7.57
CA SER A 100 20.57 -13.19 -8.87
C SER A 100 21.99 -13.77 -8.96
N ALA A 101 22.97 -13.12 -8.33
CA ALA A 101 24.37 -13.53 -8.36
C ALA A 101 24.67 -14.80 -7.53
N ILE A 102 23.89 -15.10 -6.48
CA ILE A 102 24.09 -16.30 -5.64
C ILE A 102 23.58 -17.60 -6.28
N GLY A 103 23.05 -17.56 -7.51
CA GLY A 103 22.73 -18.76 -8.32
C GLY A 103 21.51 -19.57 -7.88
N THR A 104 20.92 -19.28 -6.70
CA THR A 104 19.72 -19.95 -6.20
C THR A 104 18.52 -18.99 -6.13
N PRO A 105 17.48 -19.14 -6.96
CA PRO A 105 16.35 -18.19 -6.99
C PRO A 105 15.40 -18.31 -5.79
N THR A 106 15.48 -19.40 -4.99
CA THR A 106 14.56 -19.69 -3.88
C THR A 106 14.98 -19.07 -2.54
N SER A 107 16.24 -18.66 -2.42
CA SER A 107 16.76 -17.96 -1.25
C SER A 107 17.32 -16.61 -1.69
N PRO A 108 16.94 -15.45 -1.10
CA PRO A 108 15.89 -15.15 -0.12
C PRO A 108 14.52 -14.79 -0.78
N PRO A 109 13.39 -14.97 -0.08
CA PRO A 109 12.05 -14.66 -0.61
C PRO A 109 11.86 -13.15 -0.85
N ASN A 110 11.07 -12.79 -1.87
CA ASN A 110 10.85 -11.39 -2.28
C ASN A 110 10.30 -10.52 -1.13
N GLN A 111 9.44 -11.09 -0.28
CA GLN A 111 8.88 -10.39 0.88
C GLN A 111 9.96 -9.96 1.88
N VAL A 112 10.99 -10.77 2.10
CA VAL A 112 12.11 -10.44 3.00
C VAL A 112 12.99 -9.37 2.39
N LEU A 113 13.24 -9.42 1.07
CA LEU A 113 14.00 -8.37 0.38
C LEU A 113 13.32 -7.02 0.47
N ILE A 114 12.00 -6.96 0.27
CA ILE A 114 11.23 -5.72 0.39
C ILE A 114 11.27 -5.21 1.84
N GLY A 115 11.14 -6.10 2.83
CA GLY A 115 11.23 -5.73 4.25
C GLY A 115 12.60 -5.15 4.62
N LEU A 116 13.68 -5.79 4.20
CA LEU A 116 15.05 -5.31 4.41
C LEU A 116 15.28 -3.97 3.69
N ALA A 117 14.80 -3.84 2.45
CA ALA A 117 14.93 -2.61 1.68
C ALA A 117 14.20 -1.43 2.35
N LEU A 118 12.98 -1.64 2.86
CA LEU A 118 12.25 -0.60 3.60
C LEU A 118 12.95 -0.21 4.90
N PHE A 119 13.44 -1.18 5.67
CA PHE A 119 14.16 -0.90 6.91
C PHE A 119 15.43 -0.07 6.66
N LEU A 120 16.25 -0.47 5.69
CA LEU A 120 17.44 0.29 5.31
C LEU A 120 17.09 1.67 4.73
N THR A 121 15.98 1.78 4.00
CA THR A 121 15.51 3.08 3.50
C THR A 121 15.17 4.02 4.65
N PHE A 122 14.44 3.56 5.66
CA PHE A 122 14.15 4.38 6.85
C PHE A 122 15.42 4.80 7.59
N PHE A 123 16.38 3.88 7.74
CA PHE A 123 17.68 4.19 8.35
C PHE A 123 18.44 5.30 7.59
N VAL A 124 18.52 5.20 6.26
CA VAL A 124 19.22 6.20 5.43
C VAL A 124 18.44 7.53 5.37
N MET A 125 17.11 7.49 5.45
CA MET A 125 16.26 8.69 5.35
C MET A 125 15.98 9.38 6.70
N SER A 126 16.41 8.83 7.85
CA SER A 126 16.29 9.46 9.18
C SER A 126 16.60 10.96 9.21
N PRO A 127 17.75 11.45 8.69
CA PRO A 127 18.07 12.89 8.74
C PRO A 127 17.15 13.76 7.88
N VAL A 128 16.55 13.20 6.82
CA VAL A 128 15.59 13.91 5.96
C VAL A 128 14.26 14.07 6.69
N PHE A 129 13.79 13.02 7.38
CA PHE A 129 12.57 13.09 8.18
C PHE A 129 12.70 14.06 9.35
N GLU A 130 13.85 14.09 10.03
CA GLU A 130 14.13 15.06 11.09
C GLU A 130 14.01 16.50 10.59
N LYS A 131 14.59 16.82 9.43
CA LYS A 131 14.50 18.16 8.82
C LYS A 131 13.06 18.53 8.44
N ILE A 132 12.31 17.60 7.85
CA ILE A 132 10.89 17.84 7.54
C ILE A 132 10.09 18.10 8.82
N TYR A 133 10.39 17.35 9.89
CA TYR A 133 9.70 17.51 11.17
C TYR A 133 9.95 18.88 11.80
N THR A 134 11.22 19.32 11.87
CA THR A 134 11.57 20.61 12.49
C THR A 134 11.16 21.81 11.63
N ASP A 135 11.32 21.72 10.32
CA ASP A 135 11.24 22.90 9.44
C ASP A 135 9.84 23.10 8.84
N ALA A 136 9.03 22.04 8.76
CA ALA A 136 7.68 22.10 8.20
C ALA A 136 6.59 21.69 9.21
N TYR A 137 6.73 20.52 9.87
CA TYR A 137 5.66 20.00 10.72
C TYR A 137 5.47 20.79 12.02
N LEU A 138 6.55 21.05 12.76
CA LEU A 138 6.50 21.80 14.01
C LEU A 138 5.90 23.22 13.83
N PRO A 139 6.37 24.06 12.89
CA PRO A 139 5.79 25.38 12.69
C PRO A 139 4.37 25.36 12.10
N PHE A 140 4.00 24.33 11.34
CA PHE A 140 2.61 24.14 10.90
C PHE A 140 1.68 23.81 12.08
N SER A 141 2.11 22.92 12.98
CA SER A 141 1.33 22.57 14.19
C SER A 141 1.17 23.76 15.15
N GLU A 142 2.12 24.68 15.16
CA GLU A 142 2.06 25.92 15.96
C GLU A 142 1.27 27.04 15.24
N ASN A 143 0.62 26.77 14.11
CA ASN A 143 -0.08 27.74 13.25
C ASN A 143 0.79 28.93 12.81
N LYS A 144 2.11 28.73 12.74
CA LYS A 144 3.08 29.75 12.29
C LYS A 144 3.30 29.75 10.78
N LEU A 145 2.85 28.70 10.08
CA LEU A 145 2.94 28.57 8.62
C LEU A 145 1.60 28.14 8.02
N ASP A 146 1.27 28.70 6.87
CA ASP A 146 0.18 28.20 6.04
C ASP A 146 0.56 26.87 5.36
N PHE A 147 -0.43 26.08 4.96
CA PHE A 147 -0.24 24.78 4.32
C PHE A 147 0.65 24.86 3.08
N GLN A 148 0.50 25.90 2.26
CA GLN A 148 1.34 26.07 1.05
C GLN A 148 2.81 26.30 1.41
N GLN A 149 3.09 27.09 2.44
CA GLN A 149 4.45 27.36 2.91
C GLN A 149 5.08 26.13 3.59
N ALA A 150 4.28 25.34 4.31
CA ALA A 150 4.72 24.10 4.92
C ALA A 150 5.13 23.06 3.85
N VAL A 151 4.36 22.94 2.77
CA VAL A 151 4.71 22.07 1.63
C VAL A 151 5.98 22.55 0.92
N GLU A 152 6.11 23.87 0.71
CA GLU A 152 7.29 24.44 0.05
C GLU A 152 8.56 24.16 0.86
N LYS A 153 8.55 24.45 2.17
CA LYS A 153 9.69 24.16 3.06
C LYS A 153 9.95 22.67 3.23
N GLY A 154 8.91 21.84 3.33
CA GLY A 154 9.04 20.38 3.42
C GLY A 154 9.63 19.75 2.14
N SER A 155 9.48 20.40 0.99
CA SER A 155 10.06 19.92 -0.27
C SER A 155 11.57 20.16 -0.40
N VAL A 156 12.13 21.13 0.35
CA VAL A 156 13.55 21.49 0.32
C VAL A 156 14.47 20.31 0.70
N PRO A 157 14.30 19.64 1.85
CA PRO A 157 15.20 18.54 2.23
C PRO A 157 15.11 17.35 1.26
N LEU A 158 13.94 17.08 0.67
CA LEU A 158 13.78 16.06 -0.37
C LEU A 158 14.56 16.43 -1.64
N LYS A 159 14.43 17.67 -2.11
CA LYS A 159 15.20 18.16 -3.27
C LYS A 159 16.71 18.13 -3.00
N THR A 160 17.14 18.56 -1.81
CA THR A 160 18.56 18.50 -1.42
C THR A 160 19.09 17.07 -1.40
N PHE A 161 18.29 16.10 -0.93
CA PHE A 161 18.66 14.68 -0.98
C PHE A 161 18.85 14.21 -2.43
N MET A 162 17.90 14.53 -3.33
CA MET A 162 17.99 14.17 -4.75
C MET A 162 19.21 14.81 -5.43
N LEU A 163 19.47 16.11 -5.19
CA LEU A 163 20.61 16.84 -5.75
C LEU A 163 21.96 16.27 -5.28
N ARG A 164 22.03 15.66 -4.10
CA ARG A 164 23.25 15.00 -3.62
C ARG A 164 23.49 13.62 -4.25
N GLN A 165 22.47 13.02 -4.86
CA GLN A 165 22.48 11.66 -5.40
C GLN A 165 22.44 11.62 -6.94
N THR A 166 22.44 12.79 -7.57
CA THR A 166 22.53 13.01 -9.03
C THR A 166 23.87 13.62 -9.35
#